data_AF-A0A7J7LSQ3-F1
#
_entry.id   AF-A0A7J7LSQ3-F1
#
_cell.length_a   1.000
_cell.length_b   1.000
_cell.length_c   1.000
_cell.angle_alpha   90.00
_cell.angle_beta   90.00
_cell.angle_gamma   90.00
#
_symmetry.space_group_name_H-M   'P 1'
#
loop_
_entity.id
_entity.type
_entity.pdbx_description
1 polymer ?
#
loop_
_entity_poly.entity_id
_entity_poly.type
_entity_poly.pdbx_seq_one_letter_code
_entity_poly.pdbx_strand_id
1 'polypeptide(L)'
;MHDKRLKAREWDKNAKLNVLIFLCLNKARLVPRAVTHIEKMSKKIGQYRVEGTTNKCFVTISGSSKKWKVNLKNFECQCREWQLTGLSCVHVVSVLIPLRHPWIEYCSEYHTVAKYVVTYNLPIHAIDDPSE
;
A
#
# COMPACT_ATOMS: atom_id res chain seq x y z
N MET A 1 -6.39 -35.66 8.24
CA MET A 1 -6.44 -34.89 6.97
C MET A 1 -7.03 -33.51 7.28
N HIS A 2 -6.21 -32.52 7.64
CA HIS A 2 -6.72 -31.19 8.03
C HIS A 2 -7.21 -30.42 6.81
N ASP A 3 -8.48 -30.00 6.84
CA ASP A 3 -9.13 -29.25 5.75
C ASP A 3 -8.42 -27.90 5.53
N LYS A 4 -7.72 -27.79 4.41
CA LYS A 4 -7.01 -26.58 3.97
C LYS A 4 -7.95 -25.37 3.84
N ARG A 5 -9.25 -25.59 3.66
CA ARG A 5 -10.28 -24.54 3.55
C ARG A 5 -10.64 -23.91 4.91
N LEU A 6 -10.46 -24.62 6.02
CA LEU A 6 -10.64 -24.06 7.37
C LEU A 6 -9.48 -23.13 7.73
N LYS A 7 -8.23 -23.56 7.47
CA LYS A 7 -7.03 -22.70 7.62
C LYS A 7 -7.10 -21.45 6.75
N ALA A 8 -7.60 -21.56 5.51
CA ALA A 8 -7.79 -20.42 4.63
C ALA A 8 -8.83 -19.42 5.16
N ARG A 9 -9.97 -19.91 5.69
CA ARG A 9 -11.02 -19.05 6.27
C ARG A 9 -10.60 -18.37 7.58
N GLU A 10 -9.81 -19.06 8.40
CA GLU A 10 -9.26 -18.51 9.64
C GLU A 10 -8.15 -17.50 9.38
N TRP A 11 -7.33 -17.72 8.35
CA TRP A 11 -6.40 -16.72 7.81
C TRP A 11 -7.13 -15.48 7.29
N ASP A 12 -8.25 -15.65 6.57
CA ASP A 12 -9.06 -14.54 6.02
C ASP A 12 -9.66 -13.63 7.11
N LYS A 13 -10.15 -14.21 8.22
CA LYS A 13 -10.68 -13.46 9.36
C LYS A 13 -9.57 -12.72 10.12
N ASN A 14 -8.45 -13.41 10.35
CA ASN A 14 -7.28 -12.80 10.99
C ASN A 14 -6.66 -11.72 10.09
N ALA A 15 -6.64 -11.88 8.77
CA ALA A 15 -6.14 -10.87 7.84
C ALA A 15 -7.00 -9.60 7.85
N LYS A 16 -8.33 -9.72 7.84
CA LYS A 16 -9.24 -8.55 7.93
C LYS A 16 -9.11 -7.81 9.27
N LEU A 17 -8.99 -8.52 10.39
CA LEU A 17 -8.79 -7.93 11.72
C LEU A 17 -7.40 -7.27 11.85
N ASN A 18 -6.35 -7.89 11.31
CA ASN A 18 -5.00 -7.33 11.29
C ASN A 18 -4.91 -6.08 10.38
N VAL A 19 -5.64 -6.00 9.26
CA VAL A 19 -5.68 -4.81 8.39
C VAL A 19 -6.31 -3.59 9.09
N LEU A 20 -7.39 -3.79 9.85
CA LEU A 20 -8.11 -2.72 10.56
C LEU A 20 -7.29 -2.11 11.71
N ILE A 21 -6.67 -2.95 12.55
CA ILE A 21 -5.82 -2.50 13.67
C ILE A 21 -4.61 -1.72 13.14
N PHE A 22 -4.11 -2.10 11.97
CA PHE A 22 -2.88 -1.58 11.38
C PHE A 22 -3.08 -0.27 10.59
N LEU A 23 -4.24 -0.09 9.95
CA LEU A 23 -4.63 1.18 9.33
C LEU A 23 -4.80 2.30 10.36
N CYS A 24 -5.31 2.00 11.56
CA CYS A 24 -5.56 3.01 12.59
C CYS A 24 -4.28 3.64 13.17
N LEU A 25 -3.14 2.93 13.20
CA LEU A 25 -1.90 3.42 13.83
C LEU A 25 -1.09 4.40 12.96
N ASN A 26 -1.39 4.54 11.66
CA ASN A 26 -0.57 5.34 10.73
C ASN A 26 -1.33 6.41 9.92
N LYS A 27 -2.65 6.55 10.12
CA LYS A 27 -3.49 7.52 9.38
C LYS A 27 -3.02 8.97 9.52
N ALA A 28 -2.54 9.37 10.69
CA ALA A 28 -2.17 10.76 10.98
C ALA A 28 -0.91 11.26 10.23
N ARG A 29 -0.12 10.37 9.64
CA ARG A 29 1.17 10.73 9.01
C ARG A 29 1.12 10.82 7.49
N LEU A 30 0.08 10.24 6.87
CA LEU A 30 -0.12 10.25 5.42
C LEU A 30 -1.19 11.27 5.03
N VAL A 31 -1.06 11.86 3.83
CA VAL A 31 -2.09 12.75 3.30
C VAL A 31 -3.40 11.99 3.03
N PRO A 32 -4.58 12.63 3.08
CA PRO A 32 -5.88 11.96 2.94
C PRO A 32 -6.02 11.11 1.67
N ARG A 33 -5.44 11.56 0.56
CA ARG A 33 -5.42 10.83 -0.72
C ARG A 33 -4.71 9.48 -0.60
N ALA A 34 -3.55 9.46 0.06
CA ALA A 34 -2.76 8.24 0.24
C ALA A 34 -3.46 7.25 1.17
N VAL A 35 -4.06 7.74 2.26
CA VAL A 35 -4.89 6.93 3.17
C VAL A 35 -6.04 6.28 2.40
N THR A 36 -6.82 7.07 1.66
CA THR A 36 -7.94 6.56 0.86
C THR A 36 -7.50 5.52 -0.17
N HIS A 37 -6.32 5.70 -0.79
CA HIS A 37 -5.76 4.73 -1.74
C HIS A 37 -5.46 3.39 -1.08
N ILE A 38 -4.78 3.40 0.08
CA ILE A 38 -4.43 2.18 0.81
C ILE A 38 -5.70 1.46 1.28
N GLU A 39 -6.71 2.20 1.77
CA GLU A 39 -8.01 1.62 2.15
C GLU A 39 -8.70 0.95 0.95
N LYS A 40 -8.65 1.58 -0.23
CA LYS A 40 -9.20 1.02 -1.47
C LYS A 40 -8.47 -0.26 -1.87
N MET A 41 -7.14 -0.30 -1.80
CA MET A 41 -6.37 -1.51 -2.09
C MET A 41 -6.63 -2.61 -1.05
N SER A 42 -6.82 -2.24 0.21
CA SER A 42 -7.12 -3.16 1.30
C SER A 42 -8.45 -3.90 1.11
N LYS A 43 -9.40 -3.32 0.39
CA LYS A 43 -10.66 -4.04 0.08
C LYS A 43 -10.46 -5.18 -0.93
N LYS A 44 -9.32 -5.24 -1.62
CA LYS A 44 -9.07 -6.18 -2.74
C LYS A 44 -8.10 -7.32 -2.41
N ILE A 45 -7.51 -7.35 -1.20
CA ILE A 45 -6.45 -8.32 -0.85
C ILE A 45 -6.89 -9.77 -1.01
N GLY A 46 -8.15 -10.10 -0.64
CA GLY A 46 -8.67 -11.47 -0.73
C GLY A 46 -8.71 -12.04 -2.16
N GLN A 47 -8.43 -11.23 -3.18
CA GLN A 47 -8.33 -11.65 -4.58
C GLN A 47 -6.95 -12.23 -4.93
N TYR A 48 -5.96 -12.08 -4.04
CA TYR A 48 -4.57 -12.45 -4.29
C TYR A 48 -4.03 -13.36 -3.21
N ARG A 49 -3.39 -14.46 -3.63
CA ARG A 49 -2.55 -15.29 -2.78
C ARG A 49 -1.10 -14.80 -2.86
N VAL A 50 -0.39 -14.84 -1.74
CA VAL A 50 1.03 -14.44 -1.67
C VAL A 50 1.91 -15.65 -1.45
N GLU A 51 2.98 -15.74 -2.23
CA GLU A 51 4.04 -16.73 -2.07
C GLU A 51 5.37 -16.01 -1.85
N GLY A 52 6.09 -16.42 -0.79
CA GLY A 52 7.40 -15.89 -0.47
C GLY A 52 8.46 -16.50 -1.37
N THR A 53 9.39 -15.67 -1.85
CA THR A 53 10.66 -16.13 -2.40
C THR A 53 11.76 -15.77 -1.39
N THR A 54 13.00 -15.53 -1.81
CA THR A 54 14.12 -15.14 -0.95
C THR A 54 14.29 -13.61 -0.95
N ASN A 55 14.89 -13.02 0.09
CA ASN A 55 15.35 -11.61 0.09
C ASN A 55 14.26 -10.52 -0.10
N LYS A 56 13.12 -10.62 0.62
CA LYS A 56 11.99 -9.66 0.51
C LYS A 56 11.37 -9.56 -0.89
N CYS A 57 11.57 -10.59 -1.71
CA CYS A 57 10.88 -10.78 -2.97
C CYS A 57 9.69 -11.74 -2.78
N PHE A 58 8.57 -11.40 -3.39
CA PHE A 58 7.31 -12.10 -3.27
C PHE A 58 6.64 -12.23 -4.63
N VAL A 59 5.76 -13.21 -4.76
CA VAL A 59 4.88 -13.36 -5.93
C VAL A 59 3.44 -13.33 -5.44
N THR A 60 2.67 -12.40 -6.00
CA THR A 60 1.21 -12.37 -5.79
C THR A 60 0.52 -13.03 -6.97
N ILE A 61 -0.46 -13.89 -6.69
CA ILE A 61 -1.17 -14.71 -7.67
C ILE A 61 -2.66 -14.41 -7.57
N SER A 62 -3.30 -14.02 -8.67
CA SER A 62 -4.76 -13.83 -8.72
C SER A 62 -5.51 -15.16 -8.79
N GLY A 63 -6.83 -15.12 -8.58
CA GLY A 63 -7.70 -16.27 -8.85
C GLY A 63 -7.62 -16.80 -10.31
N SER A 64 -7.22 -15.96 -11.26
CA SER A 64 -6.98 -16.32 -12.67
C SER A 64 -5.56 -16.85 -12.95
N SER A 65 -4.77 -17.18 -11.92
CA SER A 65 -3.39 -17.66 -12.02
C SER A 65 -2.38 -16.67 -12.62
N LYS A 66 -2.76 -15.41 -12.82
CA LYS A 66 -1.83 -14.35 -13.23
C LYS A 66 -0.92 -14.00 -12.05
N LYS A 67 0.36 -13.77 -12.34
CA LYS A 67 1.40 -13.57 -11.32
C LYS A 67 2.05 -12.19 -11.46
N TRP A 68 2.37 -11.58 -10.34
CA TRP A 68 3.15 -10.35 -10.27
C TRP A 68 4.26 -10.50 -9.25
N LYS A 69 5.49 -10.18 -9.66
CA LYS A 69 6.63 -10.08 -8.75
C LYS A 69 6.53 -8.76 -7.96
N VAL A 70 6.77 -8.85 -6.66
CA VAL A 70 6.88 -7.72 -5.74
C VAL A 70 8.25 -7.79 -5.07
N ASN A 71 9.02 -6.72 -5.15
CA ASN A 71 10.31 -6.58 -4.47
C ASN A 71 10.22 -5.40 -3.51
N LEU A 72 10.11 -5.70 -2.21
CA LEU A 72 9.99 -4.67 -1.19
C LEU A 72 11.29 -3.91 -0.95
N LYS A 73 12.46 -4.50 -1.28
CA LYS A 73 13.76 -3.84 -1.11
C LYS A 73 13.94 -2.71 -2.12
N ASN A 74 13.50 -2.95 -3.35
CA ASN A 74 13.66 -2.00 -4.46
C ASN A 74 12.43 -1.09 -4.65
N PHE A 75 11.38 -1.25 -3.84
CA PHE A 75 10.11 -0.53 -4.04
C PHE A 75 9.47 -0.81 -5.41
N GLU A 76 9.54 -2.07 -5.85
CA GLU A 76 9.10 -2.47 -7.18
C GLU A 76 7.95 -3.46 -7.16
N CYS A 77 6.97 -3.23 -8.02
CA CYS A 77 5.99 -4.22 -8.41
C CYS A 77 5.97 -4.37 -9.92
N GLN A 78 5.80 -5.60 -10.41
CA GLN A 78 5.68 -5.86 -11.85
C GLN A 78 4.50 -5.12 -12.50
N CYS A 79 3.48 -4.71 -11.73
CA CYS A 79 2.37 -3.90 -12.24
C CYS A 79 2.73 -2.41 -12.46
N ARG A 80 3.92 -1.97 -12.04
CA ARG A 80 4.48 -0.61 -12.18
C ARG A 80 3.76 0.51 -11.44
N GLU A 81 2.56 0.29 -10.92
CA GLU A 81 1.79 1.30 -10.19
C GLU A 81 2.56 1.88 -9.00
N TRP A 82 3.31 1.05 -8.27
CA TRP A 82 4.08 1.52 -7.11
C TRP A 82 5.21 2.48 -7.53
N GLN A 83 5.95 2.12 -8.57
CA GLN A 83 7.03 2.94 -9.11
C GLN A 83 6.53 4.25 -9.71
N LEU A 84 5.37 4.23 -10.36
CA LEU A 84 4.81 5.40 -11.03
C LEU A 84 4.15 6.39 -10.06
N THR A 85 3.48 5.88 -9.02
CA THR A 85 2.66 6.72 -8.11
C THR A 85 3.34 7.00 -6.78
N GLY A 86 4.35 6.21 -6.41
CA GLY A 86 4.91 6.19 -5.06
C GLY A 86 3.95 5.61 -4.02
N LEU A 87 2.81 5.02 -4.42
CA LEU A 87 1.83 4.41 -3.52
C LEU A 87 1.79 2.89 -3.72
N SER A 88 1.72 2.15 -2.61
CA SER A 88 1.59 0.70 -2.65
C SER A 88 0.34 0.27 -3.42
N CYS A 89 0.53 -0.57 -4.45
CA CYS A 89 -0.57 -1.18 -5.21
C CYS A 89 -1.17 -2.38 -4.46
N VAL A 90 -2.28 -2.95 -4.96
CA VAL A 90 -2.93 -4.11 -4.31
C VAL A 90 -2.00 -5.30 -4.11
N HIS A 91 -1.04 -5.53 -5.02
CA HIS A 91 -0.07 -6.63 -4.90
C HIS A 91 0.87 -6.41 -3.71
N VAL A 92 1.42 -5.19 -3.60
CA VAL A 92 2.28 -4.80 -2.47
C VAL A 92 1.50 -4.88 -1.17
N VAL A 93 0.25 -4.40 -1.18
CA VAL A 93 -0.64 -4.47 -0.02
C VAL A 93 -0.91 -5.91 0.41
N SER A 94 -1.12 -6.81 -0.53
CA SER A 94 -1.32 -8.22 -0.21
C SER A 94 -0.09 -8.83 0.49
N VAL A 95 1.12 -8.39 0.12
CA VAL A 95 2.39 -8.84 0.71
C VAL A 95 2.63 -8.27 2.10
N LEU A 96 2.34 -6.99 2.33
CA LEU A 96 2.71 -6.29 3.57
C LEU A 96 1.91 -6.73 4.79
N ILE A 97 0.70 -7.24 4.59
CA ILE A 97 -0.22 -7.66 5.67
C ILE A 97 0.32 -8.80 6.52
N PRO A 98 0.74 -9.95 5.95
CA PRO A 98 1.34 -11.01 6.75
C PRO A 98 2.62 -10.54 7.45
N LEU A 99 3.32 -9.55 6.90
CA LEU A 99 4.56 -9.01 7.47
C LEU A 99 4.34 -8.01 8.61
N ARG A 100 3.11 -7.48 8.77
CA ARG A 100 2.77 -6.45 9.77
C ARG A 100 3.75 -5.25 9.75
N HIS A 101 4.23 -4.87 8.56
CA HIS A 101 5.13 -3.74 8.41
C HIS A 101 4.37 -2.42 8.19
N PRO A 102 4.86 -1.29 8.75
CA PRO A 102 4.16 -0.01 8.70
C PRO A 102 4.05 0.50 7.27
N TRP A 103 2.81 0.70 6.80
CA TRP A 103 2.50 1.11 5.41
C TRP A 103 3.19 2.40 4.98
N ILE A 104 3.43 3.29 5.94
CA ILE A 104 4.10 4.56 5.68
C ILE A 104 5.49 4.36 5.09
N GLU A 105 6.21 3.31 5.48
CA GLU A 105 7.54 2.99 4.94
C GLU A 105 7.47 2.54 3.48
N TYR A 106 6.30 2.17 2.98
CA TYR A 106 6.06 1.71 1.60
C TYR A 106 5.26 2.73 0.78
N CYS A 107 5.14 3.95 1.29
CA CYS A 107 4.67 5.11 0.55
C CYS A 107 5.85 6.06 0.33
N SER A 108 5.87 6.73 -0.82
CA SER A 108 6.83 7.80 -1.07
C SER A 108 6.65 8.92 -0.04
N GLU A 109 7.75 9.57 0.34
CA GLU A 109 7.74 10.70 1.27
C GLU A 109 6.83 11.86 0.83
N TYR A 110 6.59 12.01 -0.49
CA TYR A 110 5.69 13.01 -1.06
C TYR A 110 4.22 12.82 -0.67
N HIS A 111 3.86 11.64 -0.14
CA HIS A 111 2.53 11.35 0.38
C HIS A 111 2.41 11.52 1.90
N THR A 112 3.42 12.10 2.56
CA THR A 112 3.38 12.40 3.99
C THR A 112 2.84 13.79 4.27
N VAL A 113 2.13 13.96 5.39
CA VAL A 113 1.66 15.28 5.85
C VAL A 113 2.84 16.23 6.07
N ALA A 114 3.94 15.74 6.63
CA ALA A 114 5.14 16.54 6.88
C ALA A 114 5.71 17.14 5.59
N LYS A 115 5.86 16.33 4.52
CA LYS A 115 6.35 16.82 3.23
C LYS A 115 5.36 17.79 2.58
N TYR A 116 4.07 17.49 2.65
CA TYR A 116 3.01 18.37 2.15
C TYR A 116 3.06 19.76 2.81
N VAL A 117 3.09 19.81 4.14
CA VAL A 117 3.19 21.08 4.90
C VAL A 117 4.43 21.85 4.48
N VAL A 118 5.62 21.23 4.47
CA VAL A 118 6.86 21.90 4.06
C VAL A 118 6.77 22.46 2.63
N THR A 119 6.14 21.73 1.71
CA THR A 119 6.03 22.13 0.29
C THR A 119 5.12 23.34 0.10
N TYR A 120 4.01 23.41 0.84
CA TYR A 120 3.00 24.47 0.71
C TYR A 120 3.08 25.55 1.78
N ASN A 121 4.11 25.54 2.63
CA ASN A 121 4.33 26.60 3.63
C ASN A 121 4.97 27.88 3.03
N LEU A 122 5.15 27.92 1.71
CA LEU A 122 5.69 29.08 1.01
C LEU A 122 4.57 30.09 0.70
N PRO A 123 4.83 31.40 0.81
CA PRO A 123 3.88 32.41 0.39
C PRO A 123 3.56 32.26 -1.10
N ILE A 124 2.27 32.23 -1.44
CA ILE A 124 1.82 32.34 -2.84
C ILE A 124 1.58 33.83 -3.09
N HIS A 125 2.44 34.43 -3.90
CA HIS A 125 2.28 35.84 -4.29
C HIS A 125 1.13 35.97 -5.29
N ALA A 126 0.38 37.08 -5.19
CA ALA A 126 -0.57 37.45 -6.21
C ALA A 126 0.17 37.66 -7.54
N ILE A 127 -0.47 37.29 -8.64
CA ILE A 127 0.00 37.66 -9.98
C ILE A 127 -0.56 39.04 -10.23
N ASP A 128 0.31 40.02 -10.48
CA ASP A 128 -0.10 41.37 -10.83
C ASP A 128 -0.94 41.34 -12.12
N ASP A 129 -2.05 42.08 -12.15
CA ASP A 129 -2.85 42.23 -13.36
C ASP A 129 -2.14 43.19 -14.33
N PRO A 130 -1.80 42.77 -15.56
CA PRO A 130 -1.13 43.64 -16.52
C PRO A 130 -1.99 44.82 -17.03
N SER A 131 -3.21 45.03 -16.53
CA SER A 131 -4.08 46.15 -16.93
C SER A 131 -3.94 47.45 -16.11
N GLU A 132 -2.93 47.59 -15.24
CA GLU A 132 -2.57 48.88 -14.59
C GLU A 132 -1.52 49.70 -15.36
#